data_AF-A0A9R0Z1I1-F1
#
_entry.id   AF-A0A9R0Z1I1-F1
#
_cell.length_a   1.000
_cell.length_b   1.000
_cell.length_c   1.000
_cell.angle_alpha   90.00
_cell.angle_beta   90.00
_cell.angle_gamma   90.00
#
_symmetry.space_group_name_H-M   'P 1'
#
loop_
_entity.id
_entity.type
_entity.pdbx_description
1 polymer ?
#
loop_
_entity_poly.entity_id
_entity_poly.type
_entity_poly.pdbx_seq_one_letter_code
_entity_poly.pdbx_strand_id
1 'polypeptide(L)' 'MIPGLQSFPGDVIHSSSYKSGKSYSGMNALVVGSGNSGMEITYDLAAHGANTSVVIRSPPHPTGTIYFRWVHGNFLL' A
#
# COMPACT_ATOMS: atom_id res chain seq x y z
N MET A 1 -9.33 13.19 -7.56
CA MET A 1 -9.13 13.36 -6.11
C MET A 1 -9.98 12.35 -5.36
N ILE A 2 -9.49 11.81 -4.25
CA ILE A 2 -10.25 10.87 -3.40
C ILE A 2 -11.08 11.71 -2.41
N PRO A 3 -12.41 11.59 -2.38
CA PRO A 3 -13.25 12.28 -1.40
C PRO A 3 -12.84 11.92 0.03
N GLY A 4 -12.81 12.91 0.94
CA GLY A 4 -12.43 12.69 2.34
C GLY A 4 -10.93 12.59 2.63
N LEU A 5 -10.07 12.59 1.60
CA LEU A 5 -8.62 12.48 1.77
C LEU A 5 -8.01 13.71 2.48
N GLN A 6 -8.57 14.89 2.26
CA GLN A 6 -8.10 16.13 2.90
C GLN A 6 -8.34 16.16 4.41
N SER A 7 -9.34 15.43 4.89
CA SER A 7 -9.67 15.30 6.32
C SER A 7 -9.07 14.05 6.95
N PHE A 8 -8.29 13.26 6.20
CA PHE A 8 -7.65 12.08 6.74
C PHE A 8 -6.56 12.51 7.74
N PRO A 9 -6.59 12.03 8.99
CA PRO A 9 -5.69 12.50 10.03
C PRO A 9 -4.26 11.92 9.92
N GLY A 10 -4.06 10.90 9.09
CA GLY A 10 -2.76 10.29 8.85
C GLY A 10 -2.02 10.88 7.64
N ASP A 11 -0.79 10.46 7.46
CA ASP A 11 0.03 10.91 6.34
C ASP A 11 -0.48 10.37 5.00
N VAL A 12 -0.54 11.25 4.01
CA VAL A 12 -0.89 10.91 2.63
C VAL A 12 0.22 11.38 1.71
N ILE A 13 0.93 10.44 1.09
CA ILE A 13 2.02 10.73 0.15
C ILE A 13 1.84 9.97 -1.16
N HIS A 14 2.31 10.56 -2.25
CA HIS A 14 2.41 9.88 -3.54
C HIS A 14 3.68 9.02 -3.59
N SER A 15 3.69 7.95 -4.39
CA SER A 15 4.85 7.04 -4.52
C SER A 15 6.13 7.77 -4.94
N SER A 16 6.04 8.83 -5.74
CA SER A 16 7.19 9.67 -6.12
C SER A 16 7.88 10.36 -4.94
N SER A 17 7.17 10.55 -3.84
CA SER A 17 7.67 11.17 -2.61
C SER A 17 8.06 10.13 -1.55
N TYR A 18 7.76 8.85 -1.78
CA TYR A 18 8.17 7.76 -0.89
C TYR A 18 9.69 7.61 -0.89
N LYS A 19 10.27 7.30 0.29
CA LYS A 19 11.72 7.14 0.47
C LYS A 19 12.10 5.82 1.11
N SER A 20 11.42 5.41 2.18
CA SER A 20 11.70 4.16 2.89
C SER A 20 10.57 3.83 3.86
N GLY A 21 10.36 2.53 4.09
CA GLY A 21 9.38 1.98 5.02
C GLY A 21 9.79 2.15 6.47
N LYS A 22 11.06 2.45 6.74
CA LYS A 22 11.63 2.59 8.09
C LYS A 22 10.89 3.62 8.94
N SER A 23 10.41 4.71 8.34
CA SER A 23 9.66 5.76 9.04
C SER A 23 8.26 5.33 9.48
N TYR A 24 7.76 4.20 8.99
CA TYR A 24 6.41 3.70 9.21
C TYR A 24 6.36 2.43 10.05
N SER A 25 7.46 2.07 10.72
CA SER A 25 7.54 0.88 11.57
C SER A 25 6.48 0.93 12.67
N GLY A 26 5.72 -0.16 12.83
CA GLY A 26 4.62 -0.27 13.79
C GLY A 26 3.34 0.50 13.43
N MET A 27 3.31 1.19 12.28
CA MET A 27 2.13 1.93 11.81
C MET A 27 1.25 1.08 10.91
N ASN A 28 -0.04 1.45 10.79
CA ASN A 28 -0.92 0.89 9.78
C ASN A 28 -0.77 1.68 8.47
N ALA A 29 -0.40 1.00 7.39
CA ALA A 29 -0.16 1.60 6.09
C ALA A 29 -1.07 1.02 5.01
N LEU A 30 -1.71 1.90 4.24
CA LEU A 30 -2.57 1.52 3.11
C LEU A 30 -1.92 1.96 1.79
N VAL A 31 -1.57 1.00 0.94
CA VAL A 31 -1.05 1.27 -0.41
C VAL A 31 -2.17 1.17 -1.42
N VAL A 32 -2.38 2.22 -2.23
CA VAL A 32 -3.41 2.26 -3.26
C VAL A 32 -2.78 2.08 -4.63
N GLY A 33 -2.99 0.93 -5.26
CA GLY A 33 -2.48 0.58 -6.59
C GLY A 33 -1.60 -0.67 -6.61
N SER A 34 -1.62 -1.39 -7.73
CA SER A 34 -0.94 -2.68 -7.96
C SER A 34 0.12 -2.64 -9.07
N GLY A 35 0.60 -1.45 -9.45
CA GLY A 35 1.77 -1.33 -10.33
C GLY A 35 3.07 -1.65 -9.57
N ASN A 36 4.19 -1.76 -10.30
CA ASN A 36 5.51 -2.10 -9.73
C ASN A 36 5.83 -1.29 -8.46
N SER A 37 5.69 0.04 -8.53
CA SER A 37 5.95 0.91 -7.37
C SER A 37 5.05 0.61 -6.18
N GLY A 38 3.77 0.27 -6.41
CA GLY A 38 2.86 -0.09 -5.32
C GLY A 38 3.29 -1.38 -4.62
N MET A 39 3.71 -2.38 -5.39
CA MET A 39 4.24 -3.63 -4.86
C MET A 39 5.55 -3.44 -4.10
N GLU A 40 6.49 -2.69 -4.67
CA GLU A 40 7.79 -2.40 -4.03
C GLU A 40 7.62 -1.65 -2.71
N ILE A 41 6.75 -0.62 -2.70
CA ILE A 41 6.44 0.14 -1.48
C ILE A 41 5.76 -0.74 -0.44
N THR A 42 4.80 -1.58 -0.85
CA THR A 42 4.13 -2.51 0.07
C THR A 42 5.14 -3.45 0.72
N TYR A 43 6.03 -4.03 -0.08
CA TYR A 43 7.06 -4.93 0.42
C TYR A 43 8.01 -4.22 1.38
N ASP A 44 8.50 -3.02 1.01
CA ASP A 44 9.43 -2.26 1.84
C ASP A 44 8.81 -1.83 3.18
N LEU A 45 7.53 -1.43 3.20
CA LEU A 45 6.78 -1.15 4.42
C LEU A 45 6.66 -2.39 5.32
N ALA A 46 6.26 -3.53 4.75
CA ALA A 46 6.10 -4.78 5.49
C ALA A 46 7.44 -5.27 6.05
N ALA A 47 8.52 -5.19 5.25
CA ALA A 47 9.87 -5.55 5.66
C ALA A 47 10.41 -4.68 6.82
N HIS A 48 9.94 -3.43 6.93
CA HIS A 48 10.28 -2.51 8.03
C HIS A 48 9.28 -2.55 9.20
N GLY A 49 8.36 -3.52 9.22
CA GLY A 49 7.46 -3.77 10.35
C GLY A 49 6.23 -2.88 10.40
N ALA A 50 5.85 -2.25 9.28
CA ALA A 50 4.53 -1.65 9.16
C ALA A 50 3.46 -2.74 8.99
N ASN A 51 2.25 -2.49 9.50
CA ASN A 51 1.08 -3.31 9.22
C ASN A 51 0.45 -2.84 7.89
N THR A 52 0.78 -3.53 6.80
CA THR A 52 0.49 -3.08 5.43
C THR A 52 -0.75 -3.73 4.83
N SER A 53 -1.60 -2.93 4.21
CA SER A 53 -2.73 -3.36 3.38
C SER A 53 -2.65 -2.76 1.97
N VAL A 54 -3.18 -3.46 0.97
CA VAL A 54 -3.14 -3.00 -0.43
C VAL A 54 -4.54 -2.95 -1.02
N VAL A 55 -4.89 -1.84 -1.66
CA VAL A 55 -6.14 -1.66 -2.41
C VAL A 55 -5.84 -1.68 -3.90
N ILE A 56 -6.48 -2.62 -4.59
CA ILE A 56 -6.32 -2.84 -6.04
C ILE A 56 -7.61 -2.43 -6.73
N ARG A 57 -7.56 -1.35 -7.53
CA ARG A 57 -8.74 -0.82 -8.24
C ARG A 57 -9.07 -1.57 -9.53
N SER A 58 -8.06 -2.15 -10.18
CA SER A 58 -8.20 -2.90 -11.43
C SER A 58 -7.30 -4.13 -11.36
N PRO A 59 -7.71 -5.26 -11.96
CA PRO A 59 -6.84 -6.41 -12.08
C PRO A 59 -5.49 -6.00 -12.68
N PRO A 60 -4.36 -6.42 -12.11
CA PRO A 60 -3.05 -6.12 -12.69
C PRO A 60 -3.00 -6.67 -14.12
N HIS A 61 -2.43 -5.87 -15.05
CA HIS A 61 -2.33 -6.27 -16.45
C HIS A 61 -1.36 -7.47 -16.58
N PRO A 62 -1.66 -8.50 -17.39
CA PRO A 62 -0.92 -9.78 -17.39
C PRO A 62 0.56 -9.70 -17.75
N THR A 63 1.01 -8.63 -18.42
CA THR A 63 2.37 -8.48 -18.93
C THR A 63 3.42 -8.16 -17.86
N GLY A 64 3.01 -7.97 -16.61
CA GLY A 64 3.87 -8.00 -15.43
C GLY A 64 3.29 -8.98 -14.42
N THR A 65 3.59 -10.27 -14.58
CA THR A 65 3.03 -11.30 -13.71
C THR A 65 3.58 -11.15 -12.29
N ILE A 66 2.73 -10.73 -11.35
CA ILE A 66 2.96 -10.98 -9.93
C ILE A 66 1.63 -11.44 -9.30
N TYR A 67 1.64 -12.67 -8.77
CA TYR A 67 0.55 -13.23 -7.97
C TYR A 67 0.82 -12.94 -6.50
N PHE A 68 -0.16 -12.36 -5.79
CA PHE A 68 -0.17 -12.36 -4.33
C PHE A 68 -1.48 -12.94 -3.84
N ARG A 69 -1.37 -13.97 -2.99
CA ARG A 69 -2.44 -14.46 -2.13
C ARG A 69 -1.94 -14.29 -0.71
N TRP A 70 -2.55 -13.37 0.02
CA TRP A 70 -2.33 -13.24 1.47
C TRP A 70 -3.65 -13.50 2.18
N VAL A 71 -3.61 -14.42 3.13
CA VAL A 71 -4.70 -14.79 4.01
C VAL A 71 -4.21 -14.44 5.41
N HIS A 72 -4.89 -13.53 6.11
CA HIS A 72 -5.21 -13.54 7.55
C HIS A 72 -5.86 -12.21 7.97
N GLY A 73 -7.15 -12.24 8.32
CA GLY A 73 -7.79 -11.22 9.16
C GLY A 73 -8.55 -10.13 8.41
N ASN A 74 -9.81 -9.93 8.81
CA ASN A 74 -10.81 -9.10 8.13
C ASN A 74 -10.48 -7.60 8.14
N PHE A 75 -10.47 -6.98 6.97
CA PHE A 75 -10.76 -5.56 6.81
C PHE A 75 -12.08 -5.44 6.05
N LEU A 76 -13.12 -4.94 6.72
CA LEU A 76 -14.38 -4.56 6.11
C LEU A 76 -14.34 -3.04 5.87
N LEU A 77 -14.39 -2.71 4.56
CA LEU A 77 -14.68 -1.43 3.90
C LEU A 77 -13.74 -0.25 4.17
#